data_AF-A0AA35SL67-F1
#
_entry.id   AF-A0AA35SL67-F1
#
_cell.length_a   1.000
_cell.length_b   1.000
_cell.length_c   1.000
_cell.angle_alpha   90.00
_cell.angle_beta   90.00
_cell.angle_gamma   90.00
#
_symmetry.space_group_name_H-M   'P 1'
#
loop_
_entity.id
_entity.type
_entity.pdbx_description
1 polymer ?
#
loop_
_entity_poly.entity_id
_entity_poly.type
_entity_poly.pdbx_seq_one_letter_code
_entity_poly.pdbx_strand_id
1 'polypeptide(L)'
;MGREMVAELIYKIAKCCTPQKGDAITGYFKEDSTITVHHAKCSAVQGFRPERLLAIAWDEIRTTEMPTDTVALPPEFAELDETDYFILKHHQELGMDYSIVVAEALRIPLEEMHQRHRKLRDLGGLKRVEGRIIHYRKNIVKGKWIKHRNHTYYELTPEGRTWIQAFENKQTASET
;
A
#
# COMPACT_ATOMS: atom_id res chain seq x y z
N MET A 1 -25.86 -0.68 29.69
CA MET A 1 -25.07 0.39 29.05
C MET A 1 -24.62 -0.11 27.69
N GLY A 2 -25.18 0.43 26.61
CA GLY A 2 -24.83 0.04 25.24
C GLY A 2 -23.41 0.50 24.92
N ARG A 3 -22.56 -0.42 24.44
CA ARG A 3 -21.29 -0.06 23.82
C ARG A 3 -21.62 0.54 22.47
N GLU A 4 -21.52 1.86 22.39
CA GLU A 4 -21.51 2.61 21.14
C GLU A 4 -20.37 2.04 20.28
N MET A 5 -20.71 1.43 19.14
CA MET A 5 -19.72 1.07 18.13
C MET A 5 -19.22 2.38 17.53
N VAL A 6 -18.11 2.89 18.04
CA VAL A 6 -17.36 3.95 17.35
C VAL A 6 -16.79 3.34 16.08
N ALA A 7 -17.47 3.58 14.95
CA ALA A 7 -16.92 3.27 13.64
C ALA A 7 -15.61 4.05 13.47
N GLU A 8 -14.50 3.34 13.25
CA GLU A 8 -13.21 3.96 13.00
C GLU A 8 -13.26 4.66 11.63
N LEU A 9 -13.43 5.98 11.65
CA LEU A 9 -13.44 6.81 10.45
C LEU A 9 -12.01 7.00 9.93
N ILE A 10 -11.80 6.76 8.64
CA ILE A 10 -10.48 6.88 8.00
C ILE A 10 -10.42 8.21 7.25
N TYR A 11 -9.48 9.09 7.60
CA TYR A 11 -9.31 10.39 6.93
C TYR A 11 -8.18 10.33 5.90
N LYS A 12 -8.42 10.83 4.68
CA LYS A 12 -7.41 10.87 3.60
C LYS A 12 -7.42 12.22 2.89
N ILE A 13 -6.26 12.86 2.75
CA ILE A 13 -6.15 14.11 1.98
C ILE A 13 -6.39 13.83 0.49
N ALA A 14 -7.22 14.66 -0.15
CA ALA A 14 -7.52 14.55 -1.57
C ALA A 14 -6.30 14.81 -2.45
N LYS A 15 -6.28 14.23 -3.66
CA LYS A 15 -5.22 14.50 -4.65
C LYS A 15 -5.41 15.81 -5.41
N CYS A 16 -6.62 16.38 -5.40
CA CYS A 16 -6.95 17.58 -6.17
C CYS A 16 -6.60 18.89 -5.45
N CYS A 17 -6.30 18.84 -4.15
CA CYS A 17 -5.91 19.99 -3.34
C CYS A 17 -5.01 19.52 -2.20
N THR A 18 -4.05 20.35 -1.80
CA THR A 18 -3.11 20.07 -0.72
C THR A 18 -3.33 21.04 0.44
N PRO A 19 -4.44 20.91 1.19
CA PRO A 19 -4.70 21.77 2.34
C PRO A 19 -3.64 21.53 3.44
N GLN A 20 -3.18 22.60 4.07
CA GLN A 20 -2.20 22.59 5.16
C GLN A 20 -2.87 22.80 6.52
N LYS A 21 -2.22 22.35 7.60
CA LYS A 21 -2.72 22.52 8.97
C LYS A 21 -3.00 23.99 9.27
N GLY A 22 -4.28 24.35 9.37
CA GLY A 22 -4.75 25.73 9.54
C GLY A 22 -5.63 26.24 8.39
N ASP A 23 -5.61 25.58 7.23
CA ASP A 23 -6.51 25.91 6.12
C ASP A 23 -7.96 25.53 6.41
N ALA A 24 -8.89 26.24 5.80
CA ALA A 24 -10.29 25.86 5.82
C ALA A 24 -10.49 24.56 5.02
N ILE A 25 -10.98 23.51 5.68
CA ILE A 25 -11.17 22.18 5.10
C ILE A 25 -12.63 21.72 5.15
N THR A 26 -12.95 20.75 4.29
CA THR A 26 -14.24 20.06 4.25
C THR A 26 -14.02 18.57 3.94
N GLY A 27 -14.82 17.72 4.56
CA GLY A 27 -14.76 16.27 4.40
C GLY A 27 -15.82 15.79 3.42
N TYR A 28 -15.49 14.80 2.59
CA TYR A 28 -16.45 14.08 1.78
C TYR A 28 -16.50 12.61 2.20
N PHE A 29 -17.66 12.17 2.71
CA PHE A 29 -17.87 10.83 3.23
C PHE A 29 -18.08 9.82 2.10
N LYS A 30 -17.15 8.88 1.96
CA LYS A 30 -17.24 7.75 1.02
C LYS A 30 -17.92 6.54 1.66
N GLU A 31 -18.40 5.63 0.81
CA GLU A 31 -19.18 4.45 1.26
C GLU A 31 -18.35 3.47 2.10
N ASP A 32 -17.03 3.54 2.00
CA ASP A 32 -16.06 2.71 2.73
C ASP A 32 -15.63 3.30 4.09
N SER A 33 -16.46 4.15 4.70
CA SER A 33 -16.13 4.90 5.95
C SER A 33 -14.87 5.77 5.84
N THR A 34 -14.46 6.09 4.61
CA THR A 34 -13.34 6.99 4.33
C THR A 34 -13.86 8.42 4.14
N ILE A 35 -13.35 9.36 4.92
CA ILE A 35 -13.56 10.79 4.72
C ILE A 35 -12.40 11.35 3.90
N THR A 36 -12.70 11.85 2.70
CA THR A 36 -11.70 12.55 1.88
C THR A 36 -11.66 14.02 2.27
N VAL A 37 -10.51 14.52 2.69
CA VAL A 37 -10.28 15.90 3.14
C VAL A 37 -9.96 16.77 1.93
N HIS A 38 -10.78 17.79 1.70
CA HIS A 38 -10.60 18.79 0.67
C HIS A 38 -10.41 20.17 1.28
N HIS A 39 -9.78 21.08 0.55
CA HIS A 39 -9.84 22.50 0.88
C HIS A 39 -11.27 23.02 0.69
N ALA A 40 -11.77 23.87 1.58
CA ALA A 40 -13.14 24.39 1.55
C ALA A 40 -13.48 25.14 0.24
N LYS A 41 -12.46 25.75 -0.39
CA LYS A 41 -12.57 26.44 -1.70
C LYS A 41 -12.20 25.56 -2.91
N CYS A 42 -12.11 24.24 -2.76
CA CYS A 42 -11.71 23.36 -3.87
C CYS A 42 -12.82 23.28 -4.94
N SER A 43 -12.48 23.51 -6.20
CA SER A 43 -13.43 23.47 -7.33
C SER A 43 -14.12 22.11 -7.49
N ALA A 44 -13.44 21.01 -7.12
CA ALA A 44 -14.00 19.66 -7.21
C ALA A 44 -15.18 19.44 -6.25
N VAL A 45 -15.21 20.15 -5.11
CA VAL A 45 -16.26 20.01 -4.09
C VAL A 45 -17.61 20.51 -4.61
N GLN A 46 -17.61 21.43 -5.57
CA GLN A 46 -18.84 21.96 -6.18
C GLN A 46 -19.67 20.88 -6.90
N GLY A 47 -19.03 19.80 -7.34
CA GLY A 47 -19.69 18.67 -7.99
C GLY A 47 -20.09 17.53 -7.04
N PHE A 48 -19.85 17.67 -5.74
CA PHE A 48 -20.15 16.62 -4.77
C PHE A 48 -21.59 16.70 -4.26
N ARG A 49 -22.08 15.53 -3.83
CA ARG A 49 -23.39 15.39 -3.20
C ARG A 49 -23.37 16.06 -1.82
N PRO A 50 -24.14 17.14 -1.59
CA PRO A 50 -24.06 17.93 -0.36
C PRO A 50 -24.42 17.13 0.90
N GLU A 51 -25.25 16.11 0.78
CA GLU A 51 -25.61 15.21 1.88
C GLU A 51 -24.45 14.32 2.36
N ARG A 52 -23.35 14.24 1.59
CA ARG A 52 -22.12 13.52 1.95
C ARG A 52 -20.99 14.45 2.34
N LEU A 53 -21.21 15.77 2.30
CA LEU A 53 -20.24 16.75 2.77
C LEU A 53 -20.36 16.92 4.28
N LEU A 54 -19.22 16.89 4.94
CA LEU A 54 -19.08 17.01 6.39
C LEU A 54 -18.18 18.22 6.68
N ALA A 55 -18.60 19.03 7.64
CA ALA A 55 -17.69 19.98 8.27
C ALA A 55 -16.76 19.18 9.18
N ILE A 56 -15.46 19.27 8.92
CA ILE A 56 -14.43 18.55 9.70
C ILE A 56 -13.39 19.55 10.17
N ALA A 57 -12.86 19.34 11.37
CA ALA A 57 -11.75 20.09 11.91
C ALA A 57 -10.42 19.34 11.74
N TRP A 58 -9.31 20.08 11.76
CA TRP A 58 -7.98 19.49 11.73
C TRP A 58 -7.69 18.57 12.94
N ASP A 59 -8.39 18.77 14.06
CA ASP A 59 -8.28 17.92 15.25
C ASP A 59 -8.89 16.52 15.05
N GLU A 60 -9.92 16.42 14.21
CA GLU A 60 -10.59 15.16 13.86
C GLU A 60 -9.80 14.36 12.82
N ILE A 61 -8.99 15.05 12.01
CA ILE A 61 -7.97 14.44 11.18
C ILE A 61 -6.85 14.04 12.14
N ARG A 62 -7.06 12.94 12.89
CA ARG A 62 -5.94 12.14 13.37
C ARG A 62 -5.22 11.75 12.10
N THR A 63 -4.16 12.49 11.80
CA THR A 63 -3.26 12.20 10.70
C THR A 63 -3.06 10.70 10.81
N THR A 64 -3.49 9.93 9.80
CA THR A 64 -2.75 8.72 9.49
C THR A 64 -1.43 9.26 8.96
N GLU A 65 -0.64 9.86 9.86
CA GLU A 65 0.79 9.92 9.69
C GLU A 65 1.09 8.44 9.58
N MET A 66 1.53 8.06 8.38
CA MET A 66 2.27 6.83 8.18
C MET A 66 3.08 6.66 9.46
N PRO A 67 2.81 5.65 10.30
CA PRO A 67 3.48 5.57 11.57
C PRO A 67 4.97 5.56 11.24
N THR A 68 5.64 6.68 11.51
CA THR A 68 7.07 6.69 11.86
C THR A 68 7.12 6.23 13.32
N ASP A 69 6.40 5.15 13.63
CA ASP A 69 6.98 4.19 14.51
C ASP A 69 8.26 3.79 13.82
N THR A 70 9.38 4.06 14.47
CA THR A 70 10.61 3.34 14.23
C THR A 70 10.26 1.89 14.55
N VAL A 71 9.60 1.20 13.61
CA VAL A 71 9.36 -0.22 13.67
C VAL A 71 10.75 -0.78 13.68
N ALA A 72 11.19 -1.23 14.86
CA ALA A 72 12.44 -1.94 15.02
C ALA A 72 12.39 -3.06 13.99
N LEU A 73 13.18 -2.91 12.93
CA LEU A 73 13.19 -3.86 11.85
C LEU A 73 13.58 -5.19 12.48
N PRO A 74 12.79 -6.25 12.26
CA PRO A 74 13.10 -7.51 12.87
C PRO A 74 14.51 -7.94 12.43
N PRO A 75 15.26 -8.69 13.26
CA PRO A 75 16.66 -9.03 12.97
C PRO A 75 16.84 -9.70 11.60
N GLU A 76 15.81 -10.41 11.13
CA GLU A 76 15.70 -10.96 9.78
C GLU A 76 15.83 -9.95 8.63
N PHE A 77 15.47 -8.68 8.85
CA PHE A 77 15.66 -7.61 7.86
C PHE A 77 17.15 -7.38 7.58
N ALA A 78 18.03 -7.62 8.56
CA ALA A 78 19.47 -7.48 8.38
C ALA A 78 20.04 -8.46 7.35
N GLU A 79 19.33 -9.56 7.07
CA GLU A 79 19.72 -10.54 6.06
C GLU A 79 19.28 -10.14 4.65
N LEU A 80 18.45 -9.11 4.49
CA LEU A 80 17.96 -8.66 3.19
C LEU A 80 18.98 -7.78 2.46
N ASP A 81 19.11 -8.01 1.16
CA ASP A 81 19.95 -7.20 0.29
C ASP A 81 19.15 -6.40 -0.76
N GLU A 82 19.85 -5.73 -1.66
CA GLU A 82 19.25 -4.92 -2.72
C GLU A 82 18.37 -5.74 -3.68
N THR A 83 18.72 -7.01 -3.91
CA THR A 83 17.93 -7.92 -4.76
C THR A 83 16.57 -8.22 -4.12
N ASP A 84 16.59 -8.48 -2.81
CA ASP A 84 15.36 -8.68 -2.02
C ASP A 84 14.47 -7.42 -2.07
N TYR A 85 15.08 -6.24 -1.97
CA TYR A 85 14.39 -4.97 -2.14
C TYR A 85 13.71 -4.85 -3.51
N PHE A 86 14.41 -5.13 -4.62
CA PHE A 86 13.83 -5.03 -5.96
C PHE A 86 12.66 -6.02 -6.17
N ILE A 87 12.75 -7.21 -5.56
CA ILE A 87 11.64 -8.18 -5.59
C ILE A 87 10.41 -7.64 -4.85
N LEU A 88 10.60 -7.07 -3.66
CA LEU A 88 9.51 -6.45 -2.91
C LEU A 88 8.92 -5.25 -3.65
N LYS A 89 9.78 -4.40 -4.23
CA LYS A 89 9.40 -3.23 -5.03
C LYS A 89 8.57 -3.61 -6.25
N HIS A 90 8.97 -4.67 -6.97
CA HIS A 90 8.20 -5.23 -8.08
C HIS A 90 6.77 -5.56 -7.67
N HIS A 91 6.59 -6.26 -6.54
CA HIS A 91 5.25 -6.62 -6.04
C HIS A 91 4.46 -5.40 -5.53
N GLN A 92 5.12 -4.36 -5.03
CA GLN A 92 4.47 -3.10 -4.65
C GLN A 92 3.88 -2.39 -5.88
N GLU A 93 4.62 -2.36 -6.98
CA GLU A 93 4.24 -1.64 -8.20
C GLU A 93 3.26 -2.43 -9.07
N LEU A 94 3.55 -3.71 -9.29
CA LEU A 94 2.84 -4.56 -10.23
C LEU A 94 1.78 -5.44 -9.57
N GLY A 95 1.81 -5.59 -8.25
CA GLY A 95 0.84 -6.38 -7.48
C GLY A 95 1.23 -7.85 -7.36
N MET A 96 0.25 -8.75 -7.46
CA MET A 96 0.47 -10.19 -7.33
C MET A 96 1.12 -10.76 -8.59
N ASP A 97 2.31 -11.32 -8.45
CA ASP A 97 3.04 -11.99 -9.52
C ASP A 97 3.62 -13.33 -9.06
N TYR A 98 4.16 -14.10 -10.01
CA TYR A 98 4.81 -15.39 -9.76
C TYR A 98 6.28 -15.33 -10.16
N SER A 99 7.09 -16.21 -9.58
CA SER A 99 8.56 -16.15 -9.65
C SER A 99 9.14 -16.02 -11.05
N ILE A 100 8.56 -16.69 -12.06
CA ILE A 100 9.08 -16.63 -13.44
C ILE A 100 9.00 -15.20 -13.99
N VAL A 101 7.87 -14.52 -13.79
CA VAL A 101 7.69 -13.14 -14.28
C VAL A 101 8.62 -12.17 -13.57
N VAL A 102 8.79 -12.34 -12.27
CA VAL A 102 9.69 -11.48 -11.47
C VAL A 102 11.14 -11.73 -11.87
N ALA A 103 11.54 -12.99 -12.10
CA ALA A 103 12.87 -13.37 -12.58
C ALA A 103 13.18 -12.73 -13.94
N GLU A 104 12.24 -12.79 -14.89
CA GLU A 104 12.38 -12.16 -16.19
C GLU A 104 12.47 -10.63 -16.10
N ALA A 105 11.63 -10.02 -15.26
CA ALA A 105 11.59 -8.56 -15.08
C ALA A 105 12.90 -8.02 -14.48
N LEU A 106 13.44 -8.70 -13.47
CA LEU A 106 14.65 -8.29 -12.76
C LEU A 106 15.93 -8.89 -13.35
N ARG A 107 15.82 -9.74 -14.38
CA ARG A 107 16.93 -10.48 -15.01
C ARG A 107 17.73 -11.32 -14.01
N ILE A 108 17.03 -11.95 -13.07
CA ILE A 108 17.59 -12.83 -12.05
C ILE A 108 17.37 -14.29 -12.49
N PRO A 109 18.33 -15.21 -12.29
CA PRO A 109 18.12 -16.63 -12.57
C PRO A 109 16.89 -17.17 -11.82
N LEU A 110 16.07 -17.99 -12.50
CA LEU A 110 14.81 -18.48 -11.92
C LEU A 110 15.00 -19.24 -10.60
N GLU A 111 16.08 -20.01 -10.50
CA GLU A 111 16.40 -20.75 -9.28
C GLU A 111 16.70 -19.80 -8.11
N GLU A 112 17.47 -18.75 -8.35
CA GLU A 112 17.72 -17.71 -7.36
C GLU A 112 16.41 -17.00 -6.98
N MET A 113 15.58 -16.62 -7.95
CA MET A 113 14.28 -16.01 -7.67
C MET A 113 13.38 -16.92 -6.80
N HIS A 114 13.40 -18.23 -7.03
CA HIS A 114 12.68 -19.17 -6.16
C HIS A 114 13.20 -19.19 -4.74
N GLN A 115 14.52 -19.16 -4.55
CA GLN A 115 15.14 -19.11 -3.22
C GLN A 115 14.79 -17.81 -2.50
N ARG A 116 14.88 -16.67 -3.21
CA ARG A 116 14.54 -15.34 -2.69
C ARG A 116 13.06 -15.22 -2.31
N HIS A 117 12.14 -15.68 -3.15
CA HIS A 117 10.71 -15.73 -2.79
C HIS A 117 10.42 -16.64 -1.60
N ARG A 118 11.17 -17.73 -1.44
CA ARG A 118 11.04 -18.62 -0.28
C ARG A 118 11.50 -17.91 0.99
N LYS A 119 12.69 -17.29 0.95
CA LYS A 119 13.25 -16.45 2.02
C LYS A 119 12.28 -15.34 2.41
N LEU A 120 11.87 -14.49 1.47
CA LEU A 120 10.94 -13.38 1.74
C LEU A 120 9.60 -13.84 2.30
N ARG A 121 9.16 -15.05 1.95
CA ARG A 121 7.96 -15.64 2.53
C ARG A 121 8.18 -16.14 3.95
N ASP A 122 9.30 -16.82 4.19
CA ASP A 122 9.61 -17.39 5.49
C ASP A 122 9.88 -16.27 6.54
N LEU A 123 10.37 -15.12 6.09
CA LEU A 123 10.48 -13.88 6.86
C LEU A 123 9.16 -13.06 6.90
N GLY A 124 8.13 -13.47 6.15
CA GLY A 124 6.82 -12.80 6.18
C GLY A 124 6.70 -11.50 5.39
N GLY A 125 7.68 -11.12 4.56
CA GLY A 125 7.59 -10.01 3.60
C GLY A 125 6.72 -10.32 2.37
N LEU A 126 6.57 -11.59 2.03
CA LEU A 126 5.66 -12.09 0.99
C LEU A 126 4.77 -13.19 1.55
N LYS A 127 3.56 -13.33 1.01
CA LYS A 127 2.68 -14.48 1.30
C LYS A 127 2.18 -15.13 0.02
N ARG A 128 1.91 -16.42 0.09
CA ARG A 128 1.30 -17.14 -1.04
C ARG A 128 -0.17 -16.79 -1.15
N VAL A 129 -0.62 -16.53 -2.37
CA VAL A 129 -2.06 -16.32 -2.64
C VAL A 129 -2.77 -17.66 -2.55
N GLU A 130 -3.72 -17.82 -1.63
CA GLU A 130 -4.48 -19.06 -1.42
C GLU A 130 -5.74 -19.16 -2.30
N GLY A 131 -6.29 -18.02 -2.74
CA GLY A 131 -7.48 -17.97 -3.59
C GLY A 131 -7.28 -18.58 -4.98
N ARG A 132 -8.28 -19.34 -5.46
CA ARG A 132 -8.32 -19.90 -6.83
C ARG A 132 -8.52 -18.83 -7.91
N ILE A 133 -9.02 -17.65 -7.53
CA ILE A 133 -9.29 -16.50 -8.41
C ILE A 133 -8.34 -15.38 -7.99
N ILE A 134 -7.51 -14.92 -8.93
CA ILE A 134 -6.49 -13.90 -8.71
C ILE A 134 -6.78 -12.72 -9.63
N HIS A 135 -7.00 -11.53 -9.09
CA HIS A 135 -7.04 -10.30 -9.87
C HIS A 135 -5.60 -9.90 -10.20
N TYR A 136 -5.17 -10.15 -11.44
CA TYR A 136 -3.83 -9.81 -11.88
C TYR A 136 -3.58 -8.30 -11.95
N ARG A 137 -2.29 -7.93 -11.84
CA ARG A 137 -1.58 -6.73 -12.34
C ARG A 137 -2.42 -5.51 -12.75
N LYS A 138 -2.06 -4.33 -12.19
CA LYS A 138 -2.63 -3.00 -12.49
C LYS A 138 -2.62 -2.54 -13.96
N ASN A 139 -2.01 -3.30 -14.88
CA ASN A 139 -1.79 -2.95 -16.29
C ASN A 139 -2.28 -4.03 -17.30
N ILE A 140 -3.13 -4.98 -16.91
CA ILE A 140 -3.73 -5.91 -17.88
C ILE A 140 -4.98 -5.31 -18.51
N VAL A 141 -5.11 -5.47 -19.84
CA VAL A 141 -6.28 -5.09 -20.64
C VAL A 141 -7.58 -5.56 -19.98
N LYS A 142 -8.55 -4.64 -19.80
CA LYS A 142 -9.90 -4.95 -19.30
C LYS A 142 -10.48 -6.15 -20.07
N GLY A 143 -10.71 -7.27 -19.38
CA GLY A 143 -11.42 -8.43 -19.95
C GLY A 143 -10.72 -9.78 -19.87
N LYS A 144 -9.42 -9.84 -19.51
CA LYS A 144 -8.66 -11.11 -19.36
C LYS A 144 -8.58 -11.57 -17.89
N TRP A 145 -9.72 -11.66 -17.20
CA TRP A 145 -9.78 -11.74 -15.73
C TRP A 145 -9.65 -13.13 -15.09
N ILE A 146 -9.76 -14.22 -15.85
CA ILE A 146 -9.83 -15.56 -15.25
C ILE A 146 -8.93 -16.53 -16.04
N LYS A 147 -7.81 -16.91 -15.43
CA LYS A 147 -7.01 -18.06 -15.88
C LYS A 147 -6.79 -19.00 -14.70
N HIS A 148 -6.91 -20.30 -14.94
CA HIS A 148 -6.60 -21.32 -13.94
C HIS A 148 -5.12 -21.20 -13.52
N ARG A 149 -4.85 -21.33 -12.21
CA ARG A 149 -3.49 -21.24 -11.65
C ARG A 149 -2.71 -22.49 -12.05
N ASN A 150 -1.59 -22.29 -12.76
CA ASN A 150 -0.54 -23.31 -12.91
C ASN A 150 0.73 -22.93 -12.14
N HIS A 151 0.76 -21.76 -11.49
CA HIS A 151 1.93 -21.20 -10.82
C HIS A 151 1.59 -20.71 -9.40
N THR A 152 2.62 -20.64 -8.55
CA THR A 152 2.53 -20.06 -7.21
C THR A 152 2.67 -18.54 -7.31
N TYR A 153 1.66 -17.82 -6.84
CA TYR A 153 1.63 -16.36 -6.81
C TYR A 153 1.96 -15.87 -5.41
N TYR A 154 2.69 -14.76 -5.35
CA TYR A 154 3.06 -14.09 -4.13
C TYR A 154 2.37 -12.72 -4.05
N GLU A 155 1.92 -12.36 -2.86
CA GLU A 155 1.36 -11.06 -2.52
C GLU A 155 2.28 -10.38 -1.49
N LEU A 156 2.48 -9.08 -1.66
CA LEU A 156 3.21 -8.25 -0.71
C LEU A 156 2.44 -8.07 0.59
N THR A 157 3.07 -8.37 1.72
CA THR A 157 2.49 -8.22 3.06
C THR A 157 2.65 -6.78 3.58
N PRO A 158 1.93 -6.39 4.65
CA PRO A 158 2.18 -5.13 5.34
C PRO A 158 3.65 -4.99 5.80
N GLU A 159 4.24 -6.07 6.31
CA GLU A 159 5.64 -6.12 6.76
C GLU A 159 6.61 -5.85 5.60
N GLY A 160 6.38 -6.50 4.45
CA GLY A 160 7.18 -6.26 3.25
C GLY A 160 7.11 -4.81 2.75
N ARG A 161 5.97 -4.11 2.93
CA ARG A 161 5.86 -2.68 2.61
C ARG A 161 6.68 -1.80 3.53
N THR A 162 6.75 -2.14 4.81
CA THR A 162 7.58 -1.44 5.79
C THR A 162 9.06 -1.61 5.44
N TRP A 163 9.46 -2.81 5.02
CA TRP A 163 10.84 -3.07 4.59
C TRP A 163 11.26 -2.26 3.37
N ILE A 164 10.39 -2.09 2.38
CA ILE A 164 10.64 -1.20 1.22
C ILE A 164 10.96 0.21 1.69
N GLN A 165 10.15 0.77 2.60
CA GLN A 165 10.38 2.12 3.13
C GLN A 165 11.70 2.20 3.92
N ALA A 166 12.03 1.17 4.68
CA ALA A 166 13.30 1.10 5.39
C ALA A 166 14.51 1.09 4.44
N PHE A 167 14.43 0.37 3.32
CA PHE A 167 15.45 0.39 2.28
C PHE A 167 15.57 1.77 1.62
N GLU A 168 14.45 2.40 1.26
CA GLU A 168 14.42 3.74 0.66
C GLU A 168 15.05 4.79 1.60
N ASN A 169 14.69 4.76 2.89
CA ASN A 169 15.26 5.64 3.91
C ASN A 169 16.76 5.43 4.10
N LYS A 170 17.24 4.17 4.05
CA LYS A 170 18.66 3.85 4.16
C LYS A 170 19.46 4.42 2.99
N GLN A 171 18.92 4.37 1.77
CA GLN A 171 19.57 4.95 0.58
C GLN A 171 19.67 6.48 0.68
N THR A 172 18.58 7.15 1.07
CA THR A 172 18.57 8.60 1.26
C THR A 172 19.56 9.06 2.34
N ALA A 173 19.71 8.29 3.43
CA ALA A 173 20.65 8.60 4.51
C ALA A 173 22.13 8.43 4.12
N SER A 174 22.44 7.60 3.10
CA SER A 174 23.80 7.42 2.58
C SER A 174 24.22 8.48 1.55
N GLU A 175 23.30 9.33 1.10
CA GLU A 175 23.54 10.37 0.08
C GLU A 175 23.68 11.79 0.68
N THR A 176 23.64 11.92 2.02
CA THR A 176 23.84 13.18 2.76
C THR A 176 25.11 13.13 3.60
#